data_AF-A0A7X4ITS1-F1
#
_entry.id   AF-A0A7X4ITS1-F1
#
_cell.length_a   1.000
_cell.length_b   1.000
_cell.length_c   1.000
_cell.angle_alpha   90.00
_cell.angle_beta   90.00
_cell.angle_gamma   90.00
#
_symmetry.space_group_name_H-M   'P 1'
#
loop_
_entity.id
_entity.type
_entity.pdbx_description
1 polymer ?
#
loop_
_entity_poly.entity_id
_entity_poly.type
_entity_poly.pdbx_seq_one_letter_code
_entity_poly.pdbx_strand_id
1 'polypeptide(L)'
;MQFASRLGNLLTGDLGISNAGAIGRAGHQGRSRTRTALYEPGSDLAAQWGKVWRGQLDQGRLDLVIAELARHAERCRKAEGNMACFRTNRVRMDYPRFRERNLCVSTGVIQGACKSVIAGRLKRGGMHWSVDGANACIVQRCSVHRNRFDDFWERRAG
;
A
#
# COMPACT_ATOMS: atom_id res chain seq x y z
N MET A 1 13.19 -3.47 -21.72
CA MET A 1 11.85 -3.29 -21.12
C MET A 1 11.44 -4.33 -20.06
N GLN A 2 11.99 -5.56 -20.03
CA GLN A 2 11.56 -6.58 -19.06
C GLN A 2 12.00 -6.33 -17.59
N PHE A 3 13.01 -5.48 -17.36
CA PHE A 3 13.59 -5.28 -16.02
C PHE A 3 12.72 -4.42 -15.09
N ALA A 4 12.13 -3.34 -15.60
CA ALA A 4 11.19 -2.51 -14.83
C ALA A 4 9.91 -3.27 -14.46
N SER A 5 9.49 -4.21 -15.33
CA SER A 5 8.35 -5.11 -15.08
C SER A 5 8.69 -6.17 -14.02
N ARG A 6 9.89 -6.79 -14.09
CA ARG A 6 10.35 -7.76 -13.09
C ARG A 6 10.68 -7.15 -11.72
N LEU A 7 11.32 -5.98 -11.66
CA LEU A 7 11.55 -5.25 -10.40
C LEU A 7 10.23 -4.72 -9.82
N GLY A 8 9.30 -4.30 -10.69
CA GLY A 8 7.92 -4.04 -10.34
C GLY A 8 7.28 -5.25 -9.67
N ASN A 9 7.36 -6.43 -10.27
CA ASN A 9 6.81 -7.67 -9.72
C ASN A 9 7.54 -8.16 -8.45
N LEU A 10 8.86 -7.97 -8.31
CA LEU A 10 9.60 -8.35 -7.10
C LEU A 10 9.23 -7.46 -5.90
N LEU A 11 9.03 -6.15 -6.14
CA LEU A 11 8.54 -5.19 -5.14
C LEU A 11 7.04 -5.29 -4.87
N THR A 12 6.28 -5.93 -5.78
CA THR A 12 4.82 -6.09 -5.71
C THR A 12 4.36 -7.49 -5.28
N GLY A 13 5.23 -8.50 -5.44
CA GLY A 13 4.96 -9.92 -5.19
C GLY A 13 5.60 -10.44 -3.91
N ASP A 14 6.90 -10.20 -3.67
CA ASP A 14 7.64 -10.84 -2.56
C ASP A 14 7.91 -9.93 -1.35
N LEU A 15 8.10 -8.62 -1.56
CA LEU A 15 8.42 -7.71 -0.45
C LEU A 15 7.21 -6.95 0.12
N GLY A 16 6.00 -7.07 -0.46
CA GLY A 16 4.79 -6.40 0.05
C GLY A 16 4.80 -4.85 -0.02
N ILE A 17 5.90 -4.24 -0.50
CA ILE A 17 6.18 -2.80 -0.45
C ILE A 17 5.27 -1.97 -1.37
N SER A 18 4.89 -2.50 -2.54
CA SER A 18 3.92 -1.83 -3.44
C SER A 18 2.47 -1.98 -2.94
N ASN A 19 2.23 -3.03 -2.16
CA ASN A 19 0.90 -3.55 -1.91
C ASN A 19 0.23 -2.88 -0.72
N ALA A 20 0.94 -2.60 0.38
CA ALA A 20 0.35 -1.86 1.52
C ALA A 20 -0.28 -0.52 1.06
N GLY A 21 0.41 0.21 0.18
CA GLY A 21 -0.10 1.42 -0.45
C GLY A 21 -1.26 1.17 -1.42
N ALA A 22 -1.27 0.07 -2.19
CA ALA A 22 -2.35 -0.29 -3.10
C ALA A 22 -3.60 -0.82 -2.39
N ILE A 23 -3.44 -1.51 -1.26
CA ILE A 23 -4.48 -2.08 -0.40
C ILE A 23 -5.14 -0.99 0.44
N GLY A 24 -4.35 -0.13 1.07
CA GLY A 24 -4.90 1.04 1.76
C GLY A 24 -5.49 2.05 0.77
N ARG A 25 -4.94 2.19 -0.45
CA ARG A 25 -5.64 2.89 -1.54
C ARG A 25 -6.91 2.18 -1.96
N ALA A 26 -6.96 0.86 -2.14
CA ALA A 26 -8.18 0.15 -2.52
C ALA A 26 -9.29 0.33 -1.47
N GLY A 27 -8.96 0.24 -0.18
CA GLY A 27 -9.87 0.58 0.91
C GLY A 27 -10.28 2.06 0.92
N HIS A 28 -9.36 2.98 0.69
CA HIS A 28 -9.64 4.42 0.68
C HIS A 28 -10.39 4.90 -0.58
N GLN A 29 -10.08 4.35 -1.75
CA GLN A 29 -10.73 4.59 -3.05
C GLN A 29 -12.12 3.95 -3.07
N GLY A 30 -12.24 2.73 -2.54
CA GLY A 30 -13.52 2.06 -2.39
C GLY A 30 -14.45 2.83 -1.46
N ARG A 31 -13.94 3.27 -0.32
CA ARG A 31 -14.65 4.17 0.61
C ARG A 31 -15.07 5.48 -0.05
N SER A 32 -14.16 6.16 -0.75
CA SER A 32 -14.46 7.44 -1.40
C SER A 32 -15.57 7.29 -2.44
N ARG A 33 -15.53 6.20 -3.24
CA ARG A 33 -16.49 5.95 -4.32
C ARG A 33 -17.87 5.52 -3.84
N THR A 34 -17.96 4.69 -2.80
CA THR A 34 -19.24 4.33 -2.17
C THR A 34 -19.81 5.50 -1.40
N ARG A 35 -18.97 6.26 -0.68
CA ARG A 35 -19.40 7.46 0.05
C ARG A 35 -20.05 8.50 -0.88
N THR A 36 -19.43 8.83 -2.01
CA THR A 36 -19.99 9.81 -2.96
C THR A 36 -21.25 9.29 -3.69
N ALA A 37 -21.51 7.97 -3.66
CA ALA A 37 -22.73 7.40 -4.22
C ALA A 37 -23.88 7.32 -3.21
N LEU A 38 -23.58 7.37 -1.91
CA LEU A 38 -24.57 7.21 -0.83
C LEU A 38 -24.87 8.51 -0.08
N TYR A 39 -23.92 9.45 -0.06
CA TYR A 39 -24.01 10.67 0.71
C TYR A 39 -23.60 11.88 -0.12
N GLU A 40 -24.29 13.00 0.09
CA GLU A 40 -23.95 14.29 -0.50
C GLU A 40 -22.50 14.69 -0.18
N PRO A 41 -21.78 15.30 -1.13
CA PRO A 41 -20.41 15.78 -0.90
C PRO A 41 -20.37 16.76 0.29
N GLY A 42 -19.54 16.46 1.29
CA GLY A 42 -19.35 17.34 2.46
C GLY A 42 -20.32 17.09 3.62
N SER A 43 -21.23 16.11 3.51
CA SER A 43 -22.10 15.73 4.63
C SER A 43 -21.29 15.17 5.82
N ASP A 44 -21.65 15.59 7.04
CA ASP A 44 -21.08 15.07 8.28
C ASP A 44 -21.28 13.56 8.45
N LEU A 45 -22.40 13.03 7.93
CA LEU A 45 -22.67 11.59 7.90
C LEU A 45 -21.62 10.84 7.07
N ALA A 46 -21.20 11.42 5.95
CA ALA A 46 -20.17 10.85 5.08
C ALA A 46 -18.79 10.79 5.77
N ALA A 47 -18.49 11.77 6.62
CA ALA A 47 -17.26 11.82 7.40
C ALA A 47 -17.28 10.83 8.57
N GLN A 48 -18.39 10.77 9.33
CA GLN A 48 -18.59 9.83 10.43
C GLN A 48 -18.56 8.39 9.93
N TRP A 49 -19.30 8.08 8.86
CA TRP A 49 -19.28 6.77 8.21
C TRP A 49 -17.86 6.38 7.80
N GLY A 50 -17.11 7.30 7.20
CA GLY A 50 -15.72 7.07 6.83
C GLY A 50 -14.79 6.79 8.03
N LYS A 51 -15.07 7.35 9.21
CA LYS A 51 -14.33 7.09 10.46
C LYS A 51 -14.65 5.70 11.00
N VAL A 52 -15.93 5.32 11.07
CA VAL A 52 -16.36 3.98 11.51
C VAL A 52 -15.73 2.92 10.63
N TRP A 53 -15.84 3.08 9.31
CA TRP A 53 -15.25 2.15 8.35
C TRP A 53 -13.75 1.96 8.48
N ARG A 54 -12.99 3.05 8.68
CA ARG A 54 -11.54 2.95 8.94
C ARG A 54 -11.27 2.13 10.19
N GLY A 55 -12.00 2.39 11.28
CA GLY A 55 -11.88 1.63 12.52
C GLY A 55 -12.14 0.14 12.33
N GLN A 56 -13.16 -0.23 11.56
CA GLN A 56 -13.46 -1.64 11.26
C GLN A 56 -12.32 -2.30 10.46
N LEU A 57 -11.81 -1.63 9.43
CA LEU A 57 -10.67 -2.14 8.65
C LEU A 57 -9.40 -2.26 9.50
N ASP A 58 -9.12 -1.25 10.33
CA ASP A 58 -8.00 -1.26 11.27
C ASP A 58 -8.09 -2.44 12.24
N GLN A 59 -9.29 -2.83 12.65
CA GLN A 59 -9.52 -3.98 13.53
C GLN A 59 -9.59 -5.32 12.77
N GLY A 60 -9.35 -5.33 11.45
CA GLY A 60 -9.43 -6.54 10.63
C GLY A 60 -10.85 -7.06 10.39
N ARG A 61 -11.88 -6.26 10.72
CA ARG A 61 -13.30 -6.65 10.62
C ARG A 61 -13.82 -6.47 9.19
N LEU A 62 -13.18 -7.15 8.26
CA LEU A 62 -13.44 -7.04 6.82
C LEU A 62 -14.85 -7.51 6.46
N ASP A 63 -15.37 -8.51 7.17
CA ASP A 63 -16.70 -9.08 6.92
C ASP A 63 -17.82 -8.09 7.22
N LEU A 64 -17.68 -7.29 8.28
CA LEU A 64 -18.64 -6.22 8.59
C LEU A 64 -18.67 -5.17 7.47
N VAL A 65 -17.51 -4.82 6.92
CA VAL A 65 -17.40 -3.86 5.82
C VAL A 65 -18.01 -4.42 4.52
N ILE A 66 -17.79 -5.71 4.24
CA ILE A 66 -18.38 -6.39 3.07
C ILE A 66 -19.89 -6.52 3.23
N ALA A 67 -20.39 -6.89 4.40
CA ALA A 67 -21.81 -6.99 4.68
C ALA A 67 -22.51 -5.63 4.52
N GLU A 68 -21.90 -4.56 5.03
CA GLU A 68 -22.42 -3.20 4.85
C GLU A 68 -22.44 -2.79 3.37
N LEU A 69 -21.39 -3.12 2.61
CA LEU A 69 -21.37 -2.89 1.16
C LEU A 69 -22.47 -3.65 0.42
N ALA A 70 -22.77 -4.87 0.85
CA ALA A 70 -23.79 -5.69 0.22
C ALA A 70 -25.17 -5.02 0.31
N ARG A 71 -25.48 -4.33 1.41
CA ARG A 71 -26.73 -3.54 1.57
C ARG A 71 -26.88 -2.41 0.54
N HIS A 72 -25.76 -2.00 -0.06
CA HIS A 72 -25.70 -0.91 -1.04
C HIS A 72 -25.37 -1.41 -2.46
N ALA A 73 -25.19 -2.72 -2.66
CA ALA A 73 -24.79 -3.30 -3.94
C ALA A 73 -25.82 -3.02 -5.04
N GLU A 74 -27.11 -3.19 -4.74
CA GLU A 74 -28.21 -2.95 -5.70
C GLU A 74 -28.30 -1.48 -6.15
N ARG A 75 -27.91 -0.55 -5.28
CA ARG A 75 -27.97 0.90 -5.54
C ARG A 75 -26.67 1.44 -6.13
N CYS A 76 -25.59 0.67 -6.09
CA CYS A 76 -24.27 1.13 -6.46
C CYS A 76 -23.39 0.00 -6.98
N ARG A 77 -23.26 -0.11 -8.31
CA ARG A 77 -22.32 -1.05 -8.97
C ARG A 77 -20.87 -0.93 -8.46
N LYS A 78 -20.49 0.24 -7.93
CA LYS A 78 -19.14 0.44 -7.33
C LYS A 78 -18.99 -0.30 -6.00
N ALA A 79 -20.08 -0.54 -5.27
CA ALA A 79 -20.07 -1.35 -4.04
C ALA A 79 -19.69 -2.81 -4.34
N GLU A 80 -20.20 -3.39 -5.44
CA GLU A 80 -19.85 -4.74 -5.90
C GLU A 80 -18.36 -4.87 -6.21
N GLY A 81 -17.80 -3.94 -6.98
CA GLY A 81 -16.37 -3.92 -7.28
C GLY A 81 -15.49 -3.80 -6.03
N ASN A 82 -15.92 -3.02 -5.04
CA ASN A 82 -15.22 -2.90 -3.76
C ASN A 82 -15.29 -4.19 -2.93
N MET A 83 -16.44 -4.87 -2.90
CA MET A 83 -16.58 -6.17 -2.23
C MET A 83 -15.65 -7.21 -2.84
N ALA A 84 -15.62 -7.31 -4.17
CA ALA A 84 -14.70 -8.21 -4.87
C ALA A 84 -13.24 -7.89 -4.53
N CYS A 85 -12.88 -6.60 -4.50
CA CYS A 85 -11.55 -6.16 -4.12
C CYS A 85 -11.18 -6.57 -2.69
N PHE A 86 -12.08 -6.40 -1.72
CA PHE A 86 -11.85 -6.81 -0.33
C PHE A 86 -11.73 -8.31 -0.17
N ARG A 87 -12.55 -9.09 -0.87
CA ARG A 87 -12.45 -10.56 -0.88
C ARG A 87 -11.08 -11.01 -1.41
N THR A 88 -10.66 -10.50 -2.56
CA THR A 88 -9.36 -10.85 -3.17
C THR A 88 -8.17 -10.42 -2.31
N ASN A 89 -8.28 -9.31 -1.57
CA ASN A 89 -7.18 -8.78 -0.76
C ASN A 89 -7.30 -9.10 0.74
N ARG A 90 -8.11 -10.08 1.14
CA ARG A 90 -8.37 -10.37 2.58
C ARG A 90 -7.10 -10.63 3.39
N VAL A 91 -6.22 -11.51 2.91
CA VAL A 91 -4.92 -11.83 3.56
C VAL A 91 -4.01 -10.61 3.68
N ARG A 92 -4.16 -9.70 2.73
CA ARG A 92 -3.39 -8.46 2.56
C ARG A 92 -3.97 -7.31 3.40
N MET A 93 -5.19 -7.44 3.91
CA MET A 93 -5.90 -6.48 4.76
C MET A 93 -5.98 -6.91 6.23
N ASP A 94 -5.27 -7.97 6.59
CA ASP A 94 -5.12 -8.43 7.97
C ASP A 94 -4.15 -7.52 8.75
N TYR A 95 -4.58 -6.28 8.99
CA TYR A 95 -3.83 -5.28 9.73
C TYR A 95 -3.53 -5.68 11.17
N PRO A 96 -4.42 -6.37 11.92
CA PRO A 96 -4.09 -6.89 13.25
C PRO A 96 -2.84 -7.77 13.23
N ARG A 97 -2.80 -8.78 12.35
CA ARG A 97 -1.63 -9.67 12.21
C ARG A 97 -0.35 -8.93 11.87
N PHE A 98 -0.42 -7.88 11.05
CA PHE A 98 0.74 -7.07 10.72
C PHE A 98 1.21 -6.22 11.90
N ARG A 99 0.29 -5.68 12.70
CA ARG A 99 0.63 -4.92 13.91
C ARG A 99 1.29 -5.81 14.97
N GLU A 100 0.79 -7.03 15.17
CA GLU A 100 1.41 -8.01 16.07
C GLU A 100 2.87 -8.32 15.69
N ARG A 101 3.18 -8.27 14.39
CA ARG A 101 4.54 -8.47 13.86
C ARG A 101 5.37 -7.18 13.81
N ASN A 102 4.90 -6.09 14.41
CA ASN A 102 5.51 -4.76 14.34
C ASN A 102 5.73 -4.26 12.90
N LEU A 103 4.90 -4.70 11.96
CA LEU A 103 4.95 -4.25 10.57
C LEU A 103 4.15 -2.95 10.40
N CYS A 104 4.70 -2.04 9.60
CA CYS A 104 4.04 -0.77 9.33
C CYS A 104 2.80 -0.97 8.44
N VAL A 105 1.62 -0.68 8.99
CA VAL A 105 0.33 -0.68 8.25
C VAL A 105 -0.02 0.68 7.65
N SER A 106 0.78 1.72 7.94
CA SER A 106 0.56 3.08 7.41
C SER A 106 1.01 3.18 5.96
N THR A 107 0.06 3.45 5.07
CA THR A 107 0.33 3.60 3.65
C THR A 107 1.19 4.83 3.32
N GLY A 108 1.06 5.91 4.10
CA GLY A 108 1.81 7.14 3.88
C GLY A 108 3.29 6.98 4.15
N VAL A 109 3.64 6.31 5.26
CA VAL A 109 5.05 6.05 5.63
C VAL A 109 5.72 5.15 4.59
N ILE A 110 5.07 4.06 4.20
CA ILE A 110 5.58 3.16 3.17
C ILE A 110 5.71 3.87 1.81
N GLN A 111 4.71 4.66 1.40
CA GLN A 111 4.78 5.41 0.15
C GLN A 111 5.89 6.46 0.17
N GLY A 112 6.08 7.16 1.29
CA GLY A 112 7.16 8.12 1.50
C GLY A 112 8.53 7.45 1.35
N ALA A 113 8.72 6.31 2.01
CA ALA A 113 9.95 5.51 1.91
C ALA A 113 10.20 5.03 0.46
N CYS A 114 9.18 4.55 -0.24
CA CYS A 114 9.31 4.16 -1.65
C CYS A 114 9.68 5.35 -2.55
N LYS A 115 9.09 6.51 -2.31
CA LYS A 115 9.40 7.73 -3.09
C LYS A 115 10.84 8.17 -2.85
N SER A 116 11.28 8.21 -1.60
CA SER A 116 12.65 8.61 -1.26
C SER A 116 13.66 7.57 -1.75
N VAL A 117 13.52 6.31 -1.31
CA VAL A 117 14.47 5.21 -1.55
C VAL A 117 14.53 4.76 -3.00
N ILE A 118 13.37 4.51 -3.61
CA ILE A 118 13.28 3.90 -4.94
C ILE A 118 13.11 4.96 -6.00
N ALA A 119 12.02 5.75 -5.93
CA ALA A 119 11.65 6.62 -7.04
C ALA A 119 12.68 7.72 -7.32
N GLY A 120 13.31 8.26 -6.27
CA GLY A 120 14.33 9.30 -6.38
C GLY A 120 15.53 8.93 -7.26
N ARG A 121 15.83 7.63 -7.42
CA ARG A 121 17.04 7.18 -8.15
C ARG A 121 16.82 6.05 -9.15
N LEU A 122 15.80 5.21 -8.99
CA LEU A 122 15.60 4.04 -9.85
C LEU A 122 14.51 4.24 -10.92
N LYS A 123 13.79 5.37 -10.89
CA LYS A 123 12.66 5.66 -11.80
C LYS A 123 12.87 6.90 -12.68
N ARG A 124 14.08 7.44 -12.79
CA ARG A 124 14.33 8.59 -13.69
C ARG A 124 14.55 8.12 -15.13
N GLY A 125 14.35 9.03 -16.08
CA GLY A 125 14.52 8.76 -17.52
C GLY A 125 15.95 8.32 -17.86
N GLY A 126 16.09 7.44 -18.86
CA GLY A 126 17.38 6.96 -19.37
C GLY A 126 18.08 5.89 -18.52
N MET A 127 17.49 5.50 -17.39
CA MET A 127 18.11 4.55 -16.46
C MET A 127 17.91 3.09 -16.88
N HIS A 128 19.03 2.39 -17.05
CA HIS A 128 19.07 0.95 -17.23
C HIS A 128 19.86 0.34 -16.07
N TRP A 129 19.21 -0.51 -15.29
CA TRP A 129 19.82 -1.17 -14.15
C TRP A 129 19.81 -2.69 -14.39
N SER A 130 20.90 -3.36 -14.03
CA SER A 130 20.86 -4.79 -13.72
C SER A 130 20.17 -5.02 -12.37
N VAL A 131 19.79 -6.28 -12.06
CA VAL A 131 19.26 -6.65 -10.73
C VAL A 131 20.23 -6.23 -9.65
N ASP A 132 21.48 -6.61 -9.81
CA ASP A 132 22.51 -6.39 -8.81
C ASP A 132 22.79 -4.90 -8.62
N GLY A 133 22.81 -4.14 -9.72
CA GLY A 133 22.97 -2.68 -9.67
C GLY A 133 21.81 -1.98 -8.96
N ALA A 134 20.56 -2.39 -9.24
CA ALA A 134 19.39 -1.87 -8.54
C ALA A 134 19.42 -2.23 -7.05
N ASN A 135 19.72 -3.48 -6.71
CA ASN A 135 19.82 -3.95 -5.33
C ASN A 135 20.92 -3.22 -4.56
N ALA A 136 22.11 -3.07 -5.16
CA ALA A 136 23.21 -2.32 -4.55
C ALA A 136 22.82 -0.87 -4.24
N CYS A 137 22.13 -0.20 -5.18
CA CYS A 137 21.64 1.16 -4.98
C CYS A 137 20.61 1.23 -3.84
N ILE A 138 19.68 0.27 -3.75
CA ILE A 138 18.69 0.20 -2.65
C ILE A 138 19.40 0.06 -1.30
N VAL A 139 20.34 -0.88 -1.17
CA VAL A 139 21.06 -1.10 0.09
C VAL A 139 21.86 0.13 0.51
N GLN A 140 22.56 0.78 -0.44
CA GLN A 140 23.30 2.02 -0.18
C GLN A 140 22.35 3.12 0.33
N ARG A 141 21.23 3.35 -0.36
CA ARG A 141 20.23 4.36 0.00
C ARG A 141 19.63 4.10 1.38
N CYS A 142 19.30 2.84 1.68
CA CYS A 142 18.81 2.44 3.00
C CYS A 142 19.84 2.72 4.10
N SER A 143 21.12 2.51 3.81
CA SER A 143 22.22 2.76 4.75
C SER A 143 22.37 4.25 5.06
N VAL A 144 22.25 5.12 4.05
CA VAL A 144 22.19 6.58 4.26
C VAL A 144 21.00 6.97 5.15
N HIS A 145 19.80 6.43 4.88
CA HIS A 145 18.62 6.72 5.69
C HIS A 145 18.69 6.20 7.14
N ARG A 146 19.53 5.20 7.40
CA ARG A 146 19.78 4.68 8.76
C ARG A 146 21.03 5.29 9.42
N ASN A 147 21.69 6.24 8.77
CA ASN A 147 22.96 6.81 9.22
C ASN A 147 24.06 5.75 9.43
N ARG A 148 24.12 4.75 8.53
CA ARG A 148 25.09 3.64 8.52
C ARG A 148 25.83 3.53 7.19
N PHE A 149 26.12 4.67 6.58
CA PHE A 149 26.76 4.70 5.28
C PHE A 149 28.20 4.15 5.34
N ASP A 150 28.91 4.49 6.42
CA ASP A 150 30.31 4.07 6.60
C ASP A 150 30.41 2.55 6.76
N ASP A 151 29.59 1.93 7.64
CA ASP A 151 29.45 0.46 7.76
C ASP A 151 29.18 -0.24 6.42
N PHE A 152 28.42 0.40 5.54
CA PHE A 152 28.08 -0.16 4.24
C PHE A 152 29.28 -0.16 3.29
N TRP A 153 30.12 0.88 3.32
CA TRP A 153 31.32 0.96 2.48
C TRP A 153 32.45 0.08 2.97
N GLU A 154 32.66 0.00 4.29
CA GLU A 154 33.70 -0.86 4.86
C GLU A 154 33.51 -2.33 4.46
N ARG A 155 32.27 -2.83 4.44
CA ARG A 155 31.96 -4.20 4.00
C ARG A 155 32.21 -4.48 2.52
N ARG A 156 32.39 -3.45 1.71
CA ARG A 156 32.58 -3.54 0.26
C ARG A 156 34.00 -3.21 -0.19
N ALA A 157 34.78 -2.56 0.69
CA ALA A 157 36.15 -2.16 0.45
C ALA A 157 37.18 -3.24 0.84
N GLY A 158 36.76 -4.26 1.59
CA GLY A 158 37.52 -5.50 1.83
C GLY A 158 37.11 -6.60 0.86
#